data_AF-A0A834B4H0-F1
#
_entry.id   AF-A0A834B4H0-F1
#
_cell.length_a   1.000
_cell.length_b   1.000
_cell.length_c   1.000
_cell.angle_alpha   90.00
_cell.angle_beta   90.00
_cell.angle_gamma   90.00
#
_symmetry.space_group_name_H-M   'P 1'
#
loop_
_entity.id
_entity.type
_entity.pdbx_description
1 polymer ?
#
loop_
_entity_poly.entity_id
_entity_poly.type
_entity_poly.pdbx_seq_one_letter_code
_entity_poly.pdbx_strand_id
1 'polypeptide(L)'
;MASESGKLWGGRFVGTVDPIMEKFNSSITYDRQLWEVDVQGSKAYSRGLEKAGLLTKAERDQILQGLDKVAEEWAQGTFKLNPKPGVQ
;
A
#
# COMPACT_ATOMS: atom_id res chain seq x y z
N MET A 1 20.82 9.61 0.03
CA MET A 1 19.84 9.80 -1.06
C MET A 1 19.51 8.42 -1.61
N ALA A 2 18.39 7.84 -1.20
CA ALA A 2 17.84 6.64 -1.83
C ALA A 2 16.48 7.02 -2.37
N SER A 3 16.44 7.42 -3.64
CA SER A 3 15.22 7.62 -4.40
C SER A 3 15.39 6.84 -5.68
N GLU A 4 14.77 5.66 -5.75
CA GLU A 4 14.04 5.11 -6.90
C GLU A 4 13.19 3.96 -6.35
N SER A 5 11.91 4.25 -6.07
CA SER A 5 10.83 3.25 -5.88
C SER A 5 11.15 2.04 -4.99
N GLY A 6 11.67 2.28 -3.79
CA GLY A 6 12.01 1.22 -2.85
C GLY A 6 10.76 0.45 -2.42
N LYS A 7 10.70 -0.84 -2.76
CA LYS A 7 9.70 -1.79 -2.24
C LYS A 7 9.53 -1.56 -0.73
N LEU A 8 8.30 -1.64 -0.22
CA LEU A 8 8.00 -1.51 1.23
C LEU A 8 8.77 -2.52 2.11
N TRP A 9 9.31 -3.56 1.49
CA TRP A 9 10.08 -4.67 2.08
C TRP A 9 11.53 -4.75 1.56
N GLY A 10 12.04 -3.69 0.92
CA GLY A 10 13.43 -3.61 0.44
C GLY A 10 14.40 -3.19 1.55
N GLY A 11 15.56 -3.86 1.61
CA GLY A 11 16.57 -3.60 2.64
C GLY A 11 17.93 -4.17 2.26
N ARG A 12 18.42 -5.18 3.00
CA ARG A 12 19.78 -5.78 2.93
C ARG A 12 20.15 -6.47 1.59
N PHE A 13 19.58 -6.06 0.48
CA PHE A 13 19.94 -6.52 -0.87
C PHE A 13 20.74 -5.42 -1.55
N VAL A 14 21.94 -5.77 -2.02
CA VAL A 14 22.85 -4.84 -2.69
C VAL A 14 22.65 -4.80 -4.22
N GLY A 15 21.61 -5.46 -4.74
CA GLY A 15 21.31 -5.56 -6.17
C GLY A 15 19.81 -5.66 -6.47
N THR A 16 19.46 -5.78 -7.76
CA THR A 16 18.08 -5.93 -8.21
C THR A 16 17.56 -7.35 -7.96
N VAL A 17 16.26 -7.49 -7.74
CA VAL A 17 15.62 -8.80 -7.63
C VAL A 17 15.36 -9.34 -9.03
N ASP A 18 15.59 -10.63 -9.23
CA ASP A 18 15.30 -11.29 -10.51
C ASP A 18 13.79 -11.20 -10.86
N PRO A 19 13.40 -10.86 -12.10
CA PRO A 19 12.00 -10.72 -12.49
C PRO A 19 11.14 -11.97 -12.25
N ILE A 20 11.71 -13.17 -12.37
CA ILE A 20 11.02 -14.43 -12.08
C ILE A 20 10.72 -14.51 -10.58
N MET A 21 11.70 -14.17 -9.74
CA MET A 21 11.53 -14.13 -8.30
C MET A 21 10.48 -13.09 -7.88
N GLU A 22 10.44 -11.94 -8.55
CA GLU A 22 9.42 -10.91 -8.30
C GLU A 22 8.01 -11.39 -8.63
N LYS A 23 7.82 -12.05 -9.78
CA LYS A 23 6.52 -12.61 -10.17
C LYS A 23 6.10 -13.73 -9.23
N PHE A 24 7.02 -14.61 -8.86
CA PHE A 24 6.77 -15.72 -7.93
C PHE A 24 6.36 -15.21 -6.53
N ASN A 25 6.99 -14.13 -6.05
CA ASN A 25 6.71 -13.58 -4.73
C ASN A 25 5.45 -12.68 -4.68
N SER A 26 4.99 -12.16 -5.82
CA SER A 26 3.87 -11.22 -5.84
C SER A 26 2.53 -11.91 -5.55
N SER A 27 1.85 -11.47 -4.48
CA SER A 27 0.56 -11.99 -4.04
C SER A 27 -0.67 -11.24 -4.56
N ILE A 28 -0.47 -10.08 -5.20
CA ILE A 28 -1.53 -9.17 -5.66
C ILE A 28 -2.58 -9.81 -6.57
N THR A 29 -2.23 -10.90 -7.25
CA THR A 29 -3.16 -11.60 -8.14
C THR A 29 -4.34 -12.19 -7.38
N TYR A 30 -4.14 -12.59 -6.12
CA TYR A 30 -5.16 -13.22 -5.25
C TYR A 30 -5.47 -12.41 -3.98
N ASP A 31 -4.49 -11.78 -3.34
CA ASP A 31 -4.71 -11.06 -2.07
C ASP A 31 -5.51 -9.76 -2.23
N ARG A 32 -5.68 -9.26 -3.47
CA ARG A 32 -6.47 -8.06 -3.75
C ARG A 32 -7.90 -8.13 -3.20
N GLN A 33 -8.44 -9.33 -2.99
CA GLN A 33 -9.76 -9.52 -2.37
C GLN A 33 -9.83 -9.00 -0.93
N LEU A 34 -8.67 -8.83 -0.27
CA LEU A 34 -8.54 -8.32 1.09
C LEU A 34 -8.56 -6.79 1.18
N TRP A 35 -8.74 -6.06 0.07
CA TRP A 35 -8.69 -4.59 0.04
C TRP A 35 -9.60 -3.95 1.09
N GLU A 36 -10.79 -4.51 1.32
CA GLU A 36 -11.78 -3.92 2.24
C GLU A 36 -11.27 -3.94 3.69
N VAL A 37 -10.77 -5.09 4.12
CA VAL A 37 -10.24 -5.27 5.49
C VAL A 37 -8.90 -4.57 5.69
N ASP A 38 -8.08 -4.48 4.64
CA ASP A 38 -6.82 -3.72 4.67
C ASP A 38 -7.07 -2.22 4.85
N VAL A 39 -8.05 -1.66 4.14
CA VAL A 39 -8.46 -0.26 4.33
C VAL A 39 -9.03 -0.04 5.73
N GLN A 40 -9.89 -0.95 6.23
CA GLN A 40 -10.43 -0.86 7.59
C GLN A 40 -9.31 -0.87 8.65
N GLY A 41 -8.35 -1.80 8.52
CA GLY A 41 -7.18 -1.90 9.38
C GLY A 41 -6.33 -0.63 9.35
N SER A 42 -6.08 -0.10 8.15
CA SER A 42 -5.33 1.15 7.95
C SER A 42 -6.00 2.37 8.60
N LYS A 43 -7.34 2.47 8.52
CA LYS A 43 -8.10 3.54 9.23
C LYS A 43 -7.97 3.41 10.74
N ALA A 44 -8.06 2.20 11.28
CA ALA A 44 -7.85 1.96 12.72
C ALA A 44 -6.42 2.32 13.14
N TYR A 45 -5.42 1.93 12.34
CA TYR A 45 -4.03 2.23 12.60
C TYR A 45 -3.75 3.74 12.58
N SER A 46 -4.29 4.49 11.61
CA SER A 46 -4.18 5.95 11.55
C SER A 46 -4.74 6.63 12.81
N ARG A 47 -5.88 6.18 13.34
CA ARG A 47 -6.42 6.66 14.62
C ARG A 47 -5.50 6.30 15.80
N GLY A 48 -4.90 5.12 15.78
CA GLY A 48 -3.91 4.70 16.78
C GLY A 48 -2.66 5.58 16.78
N LEU A 49 -2.14 5.93 15.60
CA LEU A 49 -0.97 6.81 15.44
C LEU A 49 -1.25 8.23 15.93
N GLU A 50 -2.45 8.78 15.67
CA GLU A 50 -2.86 10.08 16.22
C GLU A 50 -2.94 10.04 17.74
N LYS A 51 -3.56 9.00 18.32
CA LYS A 51 -3.59 8.81 19.77
C LYS A 51 -2.19 8.69 20.39
N ALA A 52 -1.23 8.11 19.66
CA ALA A 52 0.15 8.00 20.08
C ALA A 52 0.97 9.30 19.91
N GLY A 53 0.37 10.37 19.36
CA GLY A 53 1.04 11.64 19.10
C GLY A 53 1.98 11.62 17.90
N LEU A 54 1.88 10.62 17.03
CA LEU A 54 2.69 10.49 15.81
C LEU A 54 2.05 11.16 14.60
N LEU A 55 0.75 11.46 14.68
CA LEU A 55 0.01 12.24 13.70
C LEU A 55 -0.74 13.35 14.41
N THR A 56 -0.86 14.51 13.75
CA THR A 56 -1.83 15.51 14.14
C THR A 56 -3.25 15.07 13.77
N LYS A 57 -4.23 15.72 14.39
CA LYS A 57 -5.66 15.51 14.09
C LYS A 57 -5.97 15.70 12.60
N ALA A 58 -5.36 16.72 11.98
CA ALA A 58 -5.52 17.08 10.58
C ALA A 58 -4.89 16.05 9.63
N GLU A 59 -3.67 15.60 9.90
CA GLU A 59 -3.01 14.55 9.10
C GLU A 59 -3.79 13.25 9.15
N ARG A 60 -4.27 12.86 10.34
CA ARG A 60 -5.13 11.68 10.49
C ARG A 60 -6.44 11.83 9.70
N ASP A 61 -7.09 13.00 9.71
CA ASP A 61 -8.31 13.20 8.90
C ASP A 61 -8.02 13.12 7.40
N GLN A 62 -6.91 13.69 6.96
CA GLN A 62 -6.47 13.62 5.57
C GLN A 62 -6.22 12.17 5.12
N ILE A 63 -5.57 11.37 5.97
CA ILE A 63 -5.35 9.94 5.70
C ILE A 63 -6.69 9.19 5.65
N LEU A 64 -7.60 9.43 6.60
CA LEU A 64 -8.92 8.80 6.61
C LEU A 64 -9.71 9.10 5.34
N GLN A 65 -9.74 10.36 4.90
CA GLN A 65 -10.40 10.76 3.65
C GLN A 65 -9.75 10.11 2.42
N GLY A 66 -8.42 10.03 2.38
CA GLY A 66 -7.72 9.31 1.32
C GLY A 66 -8.08 7.82 1.27
N LEU A 67 -8.16 7.18 2.43
CA LEU A 67 -8.56 5.77 2.55
C LEU A 67 -10.03 5.55 2.17
N ASP A 68 -10.93 6.50 2.45
CA ASP A 68 -12.31 6.46 1.97
C ASP A 68 -12.37 6.48 0.43
N LYS A 69 -11.60 7.38 -0.20
CA LYS A 69 -11.52 7.47 -1.66
C LYS A 69 -10.96 6.19 -2.28
N VAL A 70 -9.90 5.62 -1.71
CA VAL A 70 -9.33 4.34 -2.18
C VAL A 70 -10.37 3.21 -2.08
N ALA A 71 -11.12 3.13 -0.98
CA ALA A 71 -12.18 2.13 -0.85
C ALA A 71 -13.29 2.31 -1.89
N GLU A 72 -13.68 3.55 -2.19
CA GLU A 72 -14.65 3.86 -3.23
C GLU A 72 -14.16 3.40 -4.62
N GLU A 73 -12.91 3.70 -4.96
CA GLU A 73 -12.31 3.26 -6.23
C GLU A 73 -12.28 1.73 -6.35
N TRP A 74 -12.00 1.01 -5.27
CA TRP A 74 -12.06 -0.46 -5.25
C TRP A 74 -13.48 -0.98 -5.40
N ALA A 75 -14.44 -0.42 -4.67
CA ALA A 75 -15.85 -0.81 -4.73
C ALA A 75 -16.47 -0.59 -6.12
N GLN A 76 -16.06 0.47 -6.82
CA GLN A 76 -16.51 0.78 -8.17
C GLN A 76 -15.71 0.05 -9.27
N GLY A 77 -14.65 -0.68 -8.90
CA GLY A 77 -13.75 -1.33 -9.86
C GLY A 77 -12.93 -0.36 -10.70
N THR A 78 -12.77 0.90 -10.25
CA THR A 78 -12.03 1.95 -10.95
C THR A 78 -10.58 2.09 -10.46
N PHE A 79 -10.24 1.43 -9.34
CA PHE A 79 -8.88 1.43 -8.80
C PHE A 79 -7.89 0.84 -9.80
N LYS A 80 -6.91 1.64 -10.21
CA LYS A 80 -5.86 1.20 -11.14
C LYS A 80 -4.74 0.53 -10.35
N LEU A 81 -4.67 -0.79 -10.46
CA LEU A 81 -3.49 -1.52 -10.02
C LEU A 81 -2.28 -1.01 -10.81
N ASN A 82 -1.23 -0.63 -10.09
CA ASN A 82 0.04 -0.32 -10.73
C ASN A 82 0.71 -1.63 -11.12
N PRO A 83 0.87 -1.93 -12.42
CA PRO A 83 1.71 -3.05 -12.83
C PRO A 83 3.15 -2.73 -12.40
N LYS A 84 3.81 -3.68 -11.74
CA LYS A 84 5.23 -3.52 -11.41
C LYS A 84 6.04 -3.40 -12.71
N PRO A 85 7.03 -2.50 -12.81
CA PRO A 85 7.93 -2.47 -13.95
C PRO A 85 8.62 -3.83 -14.10
N GLY A 86 8.56 -4.45 -15.28
CA GLY A 86 9.32 -5.68 -15.59
C GLY A 86 8.53 -6.99 -15.62
N VAL A 87 7.21 -6.98 -15.39
CA VAL A 87 6.35 -8.17 -15.60
C VAL A 87 5.29 -7.84 -16.64
N GLN A 88 5.53 -8.25 -17.89
CA GLN A 88 4.46 -8.52 -18.86
C GLN A 88 3.82 -9.88 -18.56
#